data_AF-A0A7C6SC50-F1
#
_entry.id   AF-A0A7C6SC50-F1
#
_cell.length_a   1.000
_cell.length_b   1.000
_cell.length_c   1.000
_cell.angle_alpha   90.00
_cell.angle_beta   90.00
_cell.angle_gamma   90.00
#
_symmetry.space_group_name_H-M   'P 1'
#
loop_
_entity.id
_entity.type
_entity.pdbx_description
1 polymer ?
#
loop_
_entity_poly.entity_id
_entity_poly.type
_entity_poly.pdbx_seq_one_letter_code
_entity_poly.pdbx_strand_id
1 'polypeptide(L)'
;RNKDKLYNKKTAYFLCNAFTSKTEKVLQDNIDPKLFNRALIISSFGGEIDLEKQKGLDRIIVKLAKKLKSFKPPQIDHDAIEKFAIEVKQIGLR
;
A
#
# COMPACT_ATOMS: atom_id res chain seq x y z
N ARG A 1 -24.16 7.49 7.97
CA ARG A 1 -25.09 6.96 6.92
C ARG A 1 -24.38 6.17 5.81
N ASN A 2 -23.33 6.67 5.14
CA ASN A 2 -22.59 5.86 4.14
C ASN A 2 -21.55 4.92 4.77
N LYS A 3 -20.88 5.37 5.83
CA LYS A 3 -19.90 4.60 6.60
C LYS A 3 -20.48 3.29 7.16
N ASP A 4 -21.71 3.35 7.66
CA ASP A 4 -22.41 2.19 8.24
C ASP A 4 -22.69 1.10 7.21
N LYS A 5 -22.90 1.48 5.94
CA LYS A 5 -23.05 0.52 4.84
C LYS A 5 -21.74 -0.21 4.54
N LEU A 6 -20.60 0.49 4.63
CA LEU A 6 -19.28 -0.09 4.39
C LEU A 6 -18.86 -1.05 5.49
N TYR A 7 -19.25 -0.80 6.75
CA TYR A 7 -18.95 -1.73 7.84
C TYR A 7 -19.47 -3.14 7.57
N ASN A 8 -20.58 -3.32 6.85
CA ASN A 8 -21.14 -4.64 6.60
C ASN A 8 -20.63 -5.29 5.31
N LYS A 9 -19.63 -4.69 4.65
CA LYS A 9 -19.01 -5.25 3.45
C LYS A 9 -17.70 -5.93 3.83
N LYS A 10 -17.43 -7.05 3.16
CA LYS A 10 -16.07 -7.56 3.05
C LYS A 10 -15.24 -6.49 2.35
N THR A 11 -14.03 -6.25 2.82
CA THR A 11 -13.12 -5.27 2.22
C THR A 11 -11.74 -5.87 2.11
N ALA A 12 -11.03 -5.47 1.06
CA ALA A 12 -9.62 -5.73 0.87
C ALA A 12 -8.99 -4.40 0.45
N TYR A 13 -7.85 -4.06 1.01
CA TYR A 13 -7.15 -2.81 0.72
C TYR A 13 -5.80 -3.11 0.12
N PHE A 14 -5.43 -2.28 -0.85
CA PHE A 14 -4.07 -2.26 -1.38
C PHE A 14 -3.56 -0.83 -1.41
N LEU A 15 -2.25 -0.67 -1.37
CA LEU A 15 -1.58 0.60 -1.58
C LEU A 15 -0.41 0.42 -2.53
N CYS A 16 -0.30 1.32 -3.50
CA CYS A 16 0.92 1.48 -4.27
C CYS A 16 1.83 2.49 -3.56
N ASN A 17 2.93 2.01 -2.98
CA ASN A 17 3.89 2.82 -2.24
C ASN A 17 5.31 2.27 -2.34
N ALA A 18 6.26 3.19 -2.51
CA ALA A 18 7.68 2.88 -2.56
C ALA A 18 8.27 2.34 -1.24
N PHE A 19 7.63 2.67 -0.11
CA PHE A 19 8.04 2.25 1.23
C PHE A 19 7.03 1.25 1.79
N THR A 20 7.08 0.02 1.30
CA THR A 20 6.09 -1.03 1.58
C THR A 20 5.98 -1.39 3.08
N SER A 21 7.04 -1.20 3.85
CA SER A 21 7.03 -1.40 5.32
C SER A 21 6.11 -0.42 6.08
N LYS A 22 5.68 0.68 5.44
CA LYS A 22 4.76 1.66 6.03
C LYS A 22 3.30 1.46 5.62
N THR A 23 2.99 0.49 4.77
CA THR A 23 1.65 0.31 4.18
C THR A 23 0.54 0.25 5.22
N GLU A 24 0.67 -0.65 6.21
CA GLU A 24 -0.34 -0.80 7.26
C GLU A 24 -0.52 0.49 8.05
N LYS A 25 0.57 1.15 8.44
CA LYS A 25 0.52 2.41 9.17
C LYS A 25 -0.18 3.51 8.37
N VAL A 26 0.13 3.64 7.08
CA VAL A 26 -0.53 4.62 6.21
C VAL A 26 -2.02 4.34 6.11
N LEU A 27 -2.41 3.08 5.93
CA LEU A 27 -3.82 2.70 5.86
C LEU A 27 -4.52 2.91 7.22
N GLN A 28 -3.88 2.56 8.34
CA GLN A 28 -4.42 2.76 9.68
C GLN A 28 -4.60 4.25 10.03
N ASP A 29 -3.66 5.10 9.63
CA ASP A 29 -3.70 6.54 9.90
C ASP A 29 -4.75 7.27 9.02
N ASN A 30 -5.18 6.69 7.89
CA ASN A 30 -6.06 7.34 6.91
C ASN A 30 -7.43 6.67 6.71
N ILE A 31 -7.59 5.41 7.11
CA ILE A 31 -8.86 4.67 7.04
C ILE A 31 -9.46 4.63 8.43
N ASP A 32 -10.79 4.71 8.50
CA ASP A 32 -11.49 4.52 9.77
C ASP A 32 -11.06 3.21 10.47
N PRO A 33 -10.75 3.23 11.78
CA PRO A 33 -10.25 2.06 12.49
C PRO A 33 -11.15 0.84 12.40
N LYS A 34 -12.48 1.02 12.40
CA LYS A 34 -13.43 -0.10 12.29
C LYS A 34 -13.47 -0.69 10.89
N LEU A 35 -13.19 0.08 9.85
CA LEU A 35 -13.02 -0.43 8.48
C LEU A 35 -11.67 -1.12 8.32
N PHE A 36 -10.58 -0.49 8.77
CA PHE A 36 -9.23 -1.05 8.70
C PHE A 36 -9.14 -2.41 9.41
N ASN A 37 -9.60 -2.49 10.66
CA ASN A 37 -9.56 -3.73 11.45
C ASN A 37 -10.45 -4.86 10.91
N ARG A 38 -11.36 -4.56 9.97
CA ARG A 38 -12.26 -5.55 9.34
C ARG A 38 -11.83 -5.90 7.92
N ALA A 39 -10.77 -5.29 7.41
CA ALA A 39 -10.20 -5.66 6.13
C ALA A 39 -9.75 -7.12 6.19
N LEU A 40 -10.16 -7.91 5.21
CA LEU A 40 -9.80 -9.33 5.12
C LEU A 40 -8.40 -9.51 4.52
N ILE A 41 -7.95 -8.56 3.71
CA ILE A 41 -6.66 -8.56 3.05
C ILE A 41 -6.14 -7.13 3.03
N ILE A 42 -4.87 -6.97 3.39
CA ILE A 42 -4.12 -5.73 3.22
C ILE A 42 -2.85 -6.09 2.47
N SER A 43 -2.57 -5.41 1.36
CA SER A 43 -1.36 -5.65 0.59
C SER A 43 -0.72 -4.34 0.11
N SER A 44 0.58 -4.41 -0.18
CA SER A 44 1.29 -3.37 -0.91
C SER A 44 1.63 -3.91 -2.28
N PHE A 45 1.37 -3.11 -3.31
CA PHE A 45 1.75 -3.44 -4.69
C PHE A 45 3.11 -2.87 -5.07
N GLY A 46 3.92 -2.52 -4.06
CA GLY A 46 5.13 -1.74 -4.29
C GLY A 46 4.80 -0.38 -4.91
N GLY A 47 5.79 0.27 -5.49
CA GLY A 47 5.60 1.58 -6.07
C GLY A 47 6.90 2.16 -6.57
N GLU A 48 6.80 3.16 -7.44
CA GLU A 48 7.95 3.80 -8.03
C GLU A 48 8.28 5.10 -7.30
N ILE A 49 9.56 5.49 -7.32
CA ILE A 49 9.97 6.81 -6.87
C ILE A 49 10.40 7.65 -8.08
N ASP A 50 9.58 8.65 -8.39
CA ASP A 50 9.96 9.73 -9.29
C ASP A 50 10.67 10.83 -8.49
N LEU A 51 11.98 10.97 -8.70
CA LEU A 51 12.84 11.95 -8.03
C LEU A 51 12.50 13.39 -8.39
N GLU A 52 12.01 13.64 -9.60
CA GLU A 52 11.70 14.99 -10.08
C GLU A 52 10.41 15.52 -9.45
N LYS A 53 9.57 14.61 -8.93
CA LYS A 53 8.36 14.95 -8.19
C LYS A 53 8.60 15.11 -6.68
N GLN A 54 9.76 14.73 -6.14
CA GLN A 54 10.06 14.89 -4.72
C GLN A 54 10.51 16.32 -4.39
N LYS A 55 10.02 16.87 -3.28
CA LYS A 55 10.35 18.23 -2.81
C LYS A 55 11.03 18.18 -1.44
N GLY A 56 11.82 19.21 -1.13
CA GLY A 56 12.42 19.40 0.20
C GLY A 56 13.21 18.20 0.72
N LEU A 57 12.91 17.77 1.94
CA LEU A 57 13.61 16.71 2.67
C LEU A 57 13.45 15.34 1.99
N ASP A 58 12.29 15.04 1.40
CA ASP A 58 12.05 13.75 0.73
C ASP A 58 13.01 13.55 -0.45
N ARG A 59 13.29 14.61 -1.21
CA ARG A 59 14.27 14.55 -2.31
C ARG A 59 15.68 14.22 -1.80
N ILE A 60 16.05 14.74 -0.63
CA ILE A 60 17.35 14.46 -0.01
C ILE A 60 17.42 13.00 0.45
N ILE A 61 16.38 12.51 1.12
CA ILE A 61 16.30 11.13 1.61
C ILE A 61 16.43 10.15 0.44
N VAL A 62 15.69 10.36 -0.67
CA VAL A 62 15.80 9.48 -1.85
C VAL A 62 17.18 9.55 -2.48
N LYS A 63 17.80 10.74 -2.57
CA LYS A 63 19.19 10.87 -3.08
C LYS A 63 20.20 10.12 -2.23
N LEU A 64 20.05 10.15 -0.90
CA LEU A 64 20.90 9.40 0.02
C LEU A 64 20.68 7.90 -0.10
N ALA A 65 19.41 7.47 -0.15
CA ALA A 65 19.05 6.07 -0.32
C ALA A 65 19.69 5.49 -1.60
N LYS A 66 19.62 6.21 -2.74
CA LYS A 66 20.24 5.78 -4.02
C LYS A 66 21.76 5.58 -3.96
N LYS A 67 22.46 6.20 -3.02
CA LYS A 67 23.92 6.03 -2.85
C LYS A 67 24.28 4.75 -2.09
N LEU A 68 23.32 4.11 -1.42
CA LEU A 68 23.54 2.84 -0.74
C LEU A 68 23.66 1.72 -1.78
N LYS A 69 24.69 0.88 -1.68
CA LYS A 69 24.87 -0.27 -2.59
C LYS A 69 23.73 -1.28 -2.53
N SER A 70 23.01 -1.32 -1.40
CA SER A 70 21.84 -2.17 -1.18
C SER A 70 20.55 -1.59 -1.76
N PHE A 71 20.57 -0.35 -2.27
CA PHE A 71 19.37 0.28 -2.80
C PHE A 71 18.94 -0.39 -4.09
N LYS A 72 17.82 -1.10 -4.02
CA LYS A 72 17.06 -1.50 -5.19
C LYS A 72 15.98 -0.44 -5.41
N PRO A 73 15.89 0.15 -6.61
CA PRO A 73 14.78 1.03 -6.93
C PRO A 73 13.47 0.30 -6.63
N PRO A 74 12.56 0.92 -5.88
CA PRO A 74 11.26 0.31 -5.64
C PRO A 74 10.50 0.31 -6.96
N GLN A 75 9.75 -0.77 -7.17
CA GLN A 75 9.02 -1.05 -8.40
C GLN A 75 7.64 -1.58 -8.03
N ILE A 76 6.77 -1.66 -9.04
CA ILE A 76 5.50 -2.38 -8.90
C ILE A 76 5.80 -3.87 -8.69
N ASP A 77 5.21 -4.44 -7.65
CA ASP A 77 5.30 -5.84 -7.31
C ASP A 77 4.13 -6.59 -7.96
N HIS A 78 4.38 -7.12 -9.16
CA HIS A 78 3.37 -7.86 -9.93
C HIS A 78 2.98 -9.18 -9.26
N ASP A 79 3.89 -9.81 -8.52
CA ASP A 79 3.60 -11.04 -7.78
C ASP A 79 2.64 -10.76 -6.61
N ALA A 80 2.84 -9.63 -5.91
CA ALA A 80 1.93 -9.18 -4.87
C ALA A 80 0.53 -8.84 -5.41
N ILE A 81 0.45 -8.27 -6.63
CA ILE A 81 -0.82 -8.01 -7.33
C ILE A 81 -1.53 -9.33 -7.66
N GLU A 82 -0.82 -10.28 -8.26
CA GLU A 82 -1.39 -11.58 -8.63
C GLU A 82 -1.89 -12.34 -7.38
N LYS A 83 -1.05 -12.40 -6.34
CA LYS A 83 -1.41 -13.00 -5.07
C LYS A 83 -2.66 -12.36 -4.47
N PHE A 84 -2.72 -11.02 -4.42
CA PHE A 84 -3.88 -10.30 -3.92
C PHE A 84 -5.15 -10.62 -4.73
N ALA A 85 -5.05 -10.67 -6.06
CA ALA A 85 -6.18 -11.00 -6.92
C ALA A 85 -6.70 -12.42 -6.67
N ILE A 86 -5.81 -13.39 -6.42
CA ILE A 86 -6.16 -14.76 -6.04
C ILE A 86 -6.89 -14.76 -4.68
N GLU A 87 -6.33 -14.11 -3.67
CA GLU A 87 -6.91 -14.05 -2.32
C GLU A 87 -8.29 -13.39 -2.33
N VAL A 88 -8.46 -12.28 -3.06
CA VAL A 88 -9.75 -11.59 -3.22
C VAL A 88 -10.81 -12.51 -3.84
N LYS A 89 -10.45 -13.29 -4.86
CA LYS A 89 -11.35 -14.28 -5.47
C LYS A 89 -11.76 -15.37 -4.47
N GLN A 90 -10.83 -15.86 -3.66
CA GLN A 90 -11.08 -16.93 -2.68
C GLN A 90 -12.04 -16.50 -1.56
N ILE A 91 -11.95 -15.25 -1.10
CA ILE A 91 -12.86 -14.73 -0.05
C ILE A 91 -14.25 -14.32 -0.58
N GLY A 92 -14.47 -14.46 -1.89
CA GLY A 92 -15.75 -14.17 -2.54
C GLY A 92 -16.08 -12.68 -2.59
N LEU A 93 -15.07 -11.82 -2.61
CA LEU A 93 -15.24 -10.41 -2.98
C LEU A 93 -15.50 -10.37 -4.49
N ARG A 94 -16.73 -9.99 -4.87
CA ARG A 94 -17.17 -9.78 -6.25
C ARG A 94 -17.62 -8.34 -6.42
#